data_AF-A0A349BMD5-F1
#
_entry.id   AF-A0A349BMD5-F1
#
_cell.length_a   1.000
_cell.length_b   1.000
_cell.length_c   1.000
_cell.angle_alpha   90.00
_cell.angle_beta   90.00
_cell.angle_gamma   90.00
#
_symmetry.space_group_name_H-M   'P 1'
#
loop_
_entity.id
_entity.type
_entity.pdbx_description
1 polymer ?
#
loop_
_entity_poly.entity_id
_entity_poly.type
_entity_poly.pdbx_seq_one_letter_code
_entity_poly.pdbx_strand_id
1 'polypeptide(L)' 'GYYNIERMLKPVVRRGQVLLCGTCMDARGMKEENMAEGCKRSTLDELTDLTISSDKVLVF' A
#
# COMPACT_ATOMS: atom_id res chain seq x y z
N GLY A 1 14.01 20.17 -0.06
CA GLY A 1 13.64 19.67 1.28
C GLY A 1 12.17 19.89 1.47
N TYR A 2 11.40 18.80 1.40
CA TYR A 2 10.01 18.60 1.82
C TYR A 2 9.84 17.08 1.76
N TYR A 3 9.20 16.46 2.75
CA TYR A 3 8.94 15.02 2.69
C TYR A 3 7.91 14.76 1.59
N ASN A 4 8.33 14.05 0.55
CA ASN A 4 7.49 13.63 -0.55
C ASN A 4 7.25 12.12 -0.41
N ILE A 5 6.02 11.74 -0.04
CA ILE A 5 5.66 10.35 0.27
C ILE A 5 5.92 9.43 -0.92
N GLU A 6 5.58 9.86 -2.14
CA GLU A 6 5.81 9.05 -3.35
C GLU A 6 7.30 8.71 -3.55
N ARG A 7 8.20 9.68 -3.37
CA ARG A 7 9.66 9.43 -3.39
C ARG A 7 10.11 8.52 -2.25
N MET A 8 9.51 8.65 -1.07
CA MET A 8 9.83 7.82 0.09
C MET A 8 9.35 6.37 -0.07
N LEU A 9 8.32 6.11 -0.88
CA LEU A 9 7.85 4.74 -1.18
C LEU A 9 8.75 3.99 -2.17
N LYS A 10 9.53 4.68 -3.02
CA LYS A 10 10.37 4.03 -4.04
C LYS A 10 11.32 2.95 -3.49
N PRO A 11 12.05 3.17 -2.37
CA PRO A 11 12.88 2.11 -1.79
C PRO A 11 12.07 0.92 -1.23
N VAL A 12 10.85 1.16 -0.74
CA VAL A 12 9.95 0.12 -0.22
C VAL A 12 9.47 -0.76 -1.37
N VAL A 13 8.94 -0.16 -2.43
CA VAL A 13 8.46 -0.85 -3.63
C VAL A 13 9.56 -1.69 -4.30
N ARG A 14 10.81 -1.26 -4.24
CA ARG A 14 11.95 -2.01 -4.82
C ARG A 14 12.28 -3.32 -4.09
N ARG A 15 11.88 -3.46 -2.82
CA ARG A 15 12.28 -4.59 -1.95
C ARG A 15 11.10 -5.27 -1.25
N GLY A 16 9.89 -4.76 -1.45
CA GLY A 16 8.69 -5.19 -0.77
C GLY A 16 7.47 -4.73 -1.53
N GLN A 17 6.32 -4.74 -0.86
CA GLN A 17 5.03 -4.48 -1.47
C GLN A 17 4.35 -3.29 -0.79
N VAL A 18 3.67 -2.47 -1.58
CA VAL A 18 2.78 -1.41 -1.08
C VAL A 18 1.40 -1.71 -1.62
N LEU A 19 0.53 -2.15 -0.72
CA LEU A 19 -0.82 -2.59 -1.03
C LEU A 19 -1.84 -1.52 -0.62
N LEU A 20 -2.76 -1.19 -1.53
CA LEU A 20 -3.80 -0.20 -1.32
C LEU A 20 -5.15 -0.90 -1.24
N CYS A 21 -5.84 -0.78 -0.11
CA CYS A 21 -7.15 -1.39 0.08
C CYS A 21 -8.16 -0.84 -0.94
N GLY A 22 -8.69 -1.70 -1.83
CA GLY A 22 -9.56 -1.29 -2.94
C GLY A 22 -10.86 -0.64 -2.50
N THR A 23 -11.53 -1.17 -1.47
CA THR A 23 -12.77 -0.58 -0.95
C THR A 23 -12.52 0.81 -0.33
N CYS A 24 -11.36 1.00 0.31
CA CYS A 24 -10.93 2.30 0.83
C CYS A 24 -10.60 3.30 -0.28
N MET A 25 -10.03 2.85 -1.40
CA MET A 25 -9.80 3.68 -2.58
C MET A 25 -11.12 4.11 -3.20
N ASP A 26 -12.06 3.18 -3.40
CA ASP A 26 -13.38 3.46 -4.01
C ASP A 26 -14.16 4.47 -3.17
N ALA A 27 -14.19 4.29 -1.85
CA ALA A 27 -14.84 5.22 -0.93
C ALA A 27 -14.24 6.63 -0.97
N ARG A 28 -12.99 6.77 -1.41
CA ARG A 28 -12.27 8.05 -1.58
C ARG A 28 -12.26 8.55 -3.01
N GLY A 29 -12.90 7.85 -3.95
CA GLY A 29 -12.87 8.19 -5.38
C GLY A 29 -11.49 8.08 -6.03
N MET A 30 -10.57 7.29 -5.45
CA MET A 30 -9.23 7.09 -5.98
C MET A 30 -9.23 5.99 -7.03
N LYS A 31 -8.71 6.29 -8.21
CA LYS A 31 -8.56 5.34 -9.32
C LYS A 31 -7.14 4.79 -9.39
N GLU A 32 -6.96 3.69 -10.11
CA GLU A 32 -5.64 3.09 -10.29
C GLU A 32 -4.64 4.03 -10.99
N GLU A 33 -5.13 4.88 -11.90
CA GLU A 33 -4.34 5.93 -12.56
C GLU A 33 -3.78 7.00 -11.59
N ASN A 34 -4.28 7.05 -10.36
CA ASN A 34 -3.78 7.95 -9.30
C ASN A 34 -2.74 7.28 -8.40
N MET A 35 -2.46 5.99 -8.60
CA MET A 35 -1.54 5.25 -7.75
C MET A 35 -0.08 5.61 -8.06
N ALA A 36 0.73 5.67 -7.02
CA ALA A 36 2.18 5.74 -7.18
C ALA A 36 2.71 4.48 -7.87
N GLU A 37 3.72 4.66 -8.72
CA GLU A 37 4.35 3.57 -9.48
C GLU A 37 4.78 2.41 -8.58
N GLY A 38 4.37 1.19 -8.95
CA GLY A 38 4.67 -0.05 -8.23
C GLY A 38 3.86 -0.30 -6.95
N CYS A 39 2.91 0.57 -6.60
CA CYS A 39 1.83 0.21 -5.68
C CYS A 39 0.82 -0.72 -6.36
N LYS A 40 0.12 -1.54 -5.59
CA LYS A 40 -0.90 -2.48 -6.10
C LYS A 40 -2.22 -2.30 -5.35
N ARG A 41 -3.33 -2.28 -6.09
CA ARG A 41 -4.68 -2.37 -5.50
C ARG A 41 -4.90 -3.78 -4.93
N SER A 42 -5.47 -3.85 -3.74
CA SER A 42 -5.51 -5.05 -2.90
C SER A 42 -6.85 -5.18 -2.17
N THR A 43 -7.02 -6.25 -1.40
CA THR A 43 -8.22 -6.58 -0.62
C THR A 43 -7.90 -6.67 0.88
N LEU A 44 -8.95 -6.66 1.70
CA LEU A 44 -8.78 -6.91 3.13
C LEU A 44 -8.33 -8.35 3.42
N ASP A 45 -8.69 -9.30 2.54
CA ASP A 45 -8.25 -10.70 2.64
C ASP A 45 -6.73 -10.80 2.44
N GLU A 46 -6.15 -10.11 1.45
CA GLU A 46 -4.68 -10.11 1.24
C GLU A 46 -3.95 -9.47 2.43
N LEU A 47 -4.53 -8.44 3.06
CA LEU A 47 -3.99 -7.90 4.33
C LEU A 47 -4.07 -8.94 5.47
N THR A 48 -5.15 -9.71 5.54
CA THR A 48 -5.35 -10.75 6.56
C THR A 48 -4.32 -11.86 6.41
N ASP A 49 -4.10 -12.34 5.19
CA ASP A 49 -3.09 -13.37 4.89
C ASP A 49 -1.67 -12.89 5.26
N LEU A 50 -1.33 -11.65 4.91
CA LEU A 50 -0.05 -11.05 5.27
C LEU A 50 0.10 -10.87 6.79
N THR A 51 -0.98 -10.53 7.49
CA THR A 51 -1.01 -10.39 8.95
C THR A 51 -0.75 -11.73 9.62
N ILE A 52 -1.43 -12.80 9.17
CA ILE A 52 -1.28 -14.16 9.74
C ILE A 52 0.13 -14.71 9.50
N SER A 53 0.71 -14.44 8.34
CA SER A 53 2.04 -14.93 7.95
C SER A 53 3.21 -14.10 8.49
N SER A 54 2.94 -12.95 9.11
CA SER A 54 3.98 -12.06 9.66
C SER A 54 4.24 -12.33 11.14
N ASP A 55 5.51 -12.36 11.55
CA ASP A 55 5.88 -12.48 12.96
C ASP A 55 5.45 -11.27 13.80
N LYS A 56 5.38 -10.08 13.17
CA LYS A 56 5.02 -8.82 13.81
C LYS A 56 4.25 -7.92 12.87
N VAL A 57 3.29 -7.19 13.42
CA VAL A 57 2.51 -6.18 12.71
C VAL A 57 2.58 -4.86 13.48
N LEU A 58 2.92 -3.78 12.77
CA LEU A 58 2.97 -2.42 13.32
C LEU A 58 1.84 -1.61 12.67
N VAL A 59 1.05 -0.92 13.49
CA VAL A 59 -0.06 -0.06 13.05
C VAL A 59 0.28 1.39 13.40
N PHE A 60 0.08 2.30 12.46
CA PHE A 60 0.43 3.73 12.56
C PHE A 60 -0.78 4.62 12.26
#